data_AF-A0A239HET7-F1
#
_entry.id   AF-A0A239HET7-F1
#
_cell.length_a   1.000
_cell.length_b   1.000
_cell.length_c   1.000
_cell.angle_alpha   90.00
_cell.angle_beta   90.00
_cell.angle_gamma   90.00
#
_symmetry.space_group_name_H-M   'P 1'
#
loop_
_entity.id
_entity.type
_entity.pdbx_description
1 polymer ?
#
loop_
_entity_poly.entity_id
_entity_poly.type
_entity_poly.pdbx_seq_one_letter_code
_entity_poly.pdbx_strand_id
1 'polypeptide(L)'
;MSYDSDHTLYVTAFSMAGAAAIVLPYARPISFMMGLMIADPADMQRAAAQWNDKSPVDIGPAPTTFTASSAQFHPPMAAPSGGDIDYLRQELGRLARTVGVNKEWVGASYDMFMKTFKEFDDQLLLLENRRKGVGDSLDSAAEIYHWGAVICMSIAGTLMALAAFVTAARFIPPIAVGAETTAMSIVARIGLFLRQVLSTHMKVIWKVTGIVAGVAVLYNQQSQSLPGMKAMKGETPEFTQALSYEPASGGLAPVLPKVDTDIEQPSMFPDFGW
;
A
#
# COMPACT_ATOMS: atom_id res chain seq x y z
N MET A 1 2.17 3.95 -21.58
CA MET A 1 1.69 2.69 -22.18
C MET A 1 0.46 2.28 -21.42
N SER A 2 -0.61 1.83 -22.09
CA SER A 2 -1.75 1.23 -21.37
C SER A 2 -1.51 -0.28 -21.29
N TYR A 3 -1.66 -0.84 -20.09
CA TYR A 3 -1.43 -2.26 -19.81
C TYR A 3 -2.71 -3.11 -19.94
N ASP A 4 -3.78 -2.56 -20.51
CA ASP A 4 -5.12 -3.18 -20.53
C ASP A 4 -5.13 -4.55 -21.26
N SER A 5 -4.18 -4.79 -22.17
CA SER A 5 -4.04 -6.07 -22.86
C SER A 5 -3.26 -7.13 -22.08
N ASP A 6 -2.50 -6.78 -21.05
CA ASP A 6 -1.50 -7.68 -20.49
C ASP A 6 -2.10 -8.84 -19.70
N HIS A 7 -3.21 -8.60 -19.00
CA HIS A 7 -3.97 -9.67 -18.37
C HIS A 7 -4.43 -10.69 -19.42
N THR A 8 -4.87 -10.22 -20.59
CA THR A 8 -5.26 -11.11 -21.69
C THR A 8 -4.07 -11.87 -22.27
N LEU A 9 -2.87 -11.27 -22.31
CA LEU A 9 -1.64 -11.96 -22.70
C LEU A 9 -1.29 -13.08 -21.72
N TYR A 10 -1.39 -12.85 -20.41
CA TYR A 10 -1.18 -13.88 -19.39
C TYR A 10 -2.14 -15.05 -19.53
N VAL A 11 -3.43 -14.77 -19.66
CA VAL A 11 -4.48 -15.80 -19.82
C VAL A 11 -4.27 -16.58 -21.13
N THR A 12 -3.94 -15.88 -22.22
CA THR A 12 -3.63 -16.51 -23.51
C THR A 12 -2.42 -17.42 -23.40
N ALA A 13 -1.31 -16.92 -22.82
CA ALA A 13 -0.10 -17.70 -22.60
C ALA A 13 -0.37 -18.96 -21.77
N PHE A 14 -1.13 -18.82 -20.68
CA PHE A 14 -1.52 -19.94 -19.83
C PHE A 14 -2.35 -20.98 -20.60
N SER A 15 -3.34 -20.53 -21.38
CA SER A 15 -4.19 -21.42 -22.18
C SER A 15 -3.38 -22.19 -23.24
N MET A 16 -2.45 -21.52 -23.93
CA MET A 16 -1.55 -22.12 -24.92
C MET A 16 -0.60 -23.12 -24.27
N ALA A 17 0.01 -22.77 -23.14
CA ALA A 17 0.86 -23.68 -22.39
C ALA A 17 0.09 -24.91 -21.88
N GLY A 18 -1.15 -24.71 -21.42
CA GLY A 18 -2.06 -25.79 -21.02
C GLY A 18 -2.40 -26.74 -22.17
N ALA A 19 -2.73 -26.20 -23.34
CA ALA A 19 -2.97 -26.99 -24.55
C ALA A 19 -1.72 -27.78 -24.98
N ALA A 20 -0.55 -27.14 -24.99
CA ALA A 20 0.72 -27.82 -25.27
C ALA A 20 1.00 -28.94 -24.25
N ALA A 21 0.64 -28.75 -22.98
CA ALA A 21 0.83 -29.74 -21.92
C ALA A 21 -0.08 -30.98 -22.03
N ILE A 22 -1.15 -30.93 -22.83
CA ILE A 22 -1.93 -32.12 -23.20
C ILE A 22 -1.10 -33.02 -24.11
N VAL A 23 -0.38 -32.43 -25.07
CA VAL A 23 0.47 -33.15 -26.03
C VAL A 23 1.82 -33.55 -25.41
N LEU A 24 2.38 -32.68 -24.56
CA LEU A 24 3.68 -32.80 -23.91
C LEU A 24 3.48 -32.88 -22.38
N PRO A 25 3.20 -34.04 -21.78
CA PRO A 25 2.84 -34.16 -20.36
C PRO A 25 3.88 -33.58 -19.39
N TYR A 26 5.16 -33.60 -19.77
CA TYR A 26 6.25 -33.04 -18.98
C TYR A 26 6.28 -31.49 -18.96
N ALA A 27 5.46 -30.80 -19.77
CA ALA A 27 5.27 -29.35 -19.72
C ALA A 27 4.21 -28.90 -18.68
N ARG A 28 3.45 -29.81 -18.07
CA ARG A 28 2.41 -29.48 -17.07
C ARG A 28 2.91 -28.64 -15.88
N PRO A 29 4.11 -28.87 -15.31
CA PRO A 29 4.61 -28.02 -14.24
C PRO A 29 4.83 -26.57 -14.69
N ILE A 30 5.19 -26.36 -15.97
CA ILE A 30 5.38 -25.03 -16.53
C ILE A 30 4.05 -24.31 -16.65
N SER A 31 3.01 -24.96 -17.19
CA SER A 31 1.68 -24.34 -17.29
C SER A 31 1.15 -23.98 -15.89
N PHE A 32 1.37 -24.84 -14.89
CA PHE A 32 1.01 -24.53 -13.50
C PHE A 32 1.76 -23.30 -12.96
N MET A 33 3.09 -23.23 -13.14
CA MET A 33 3.89 -22.08 -12.71
C MET A 33 3.46 -20.78 -13.41
N MET A 34 3.13 -20.84 -14.70
CA MET A 34 2.60 -19.70 -15.45
C MET A 34 1.25 -19.24 -14.88
N GLY A 35 0.39 -20.17 -14.47
CA GLY A 35 -0.89 -19.86 -13.82
C GLY A 35 -0.71 -19.07 -12.51
N LEU A 36 0.33 -19.37 -11.74
CA LEU A 36 0.66 -18.62 -10.52
C LEU A 36 1.23 -17.21 -10.79
N MET A 37 1.62 -16.93 -12.02
CA MET A 37 2.17 -15.63 -12.43
C MET A 37 1.13 -14.70 -13.06
N ILE A 38 -0.13 -15.15 -13.21
CA ILE A 38 -1.20 -14.32 -13.75
C ILE A 38 -1.46 -13.14 -12.80
N ALA A 39 -1.24 -11.93 -13.30
CA ALA A 39 -1.49 -10.68 -12.59
C ALA A 39 -2.16 -9.68 -13.54
N ASP A 40 -2.78 -8.65 -12.97
CA ASP A 40 -3.36 -7.53 -13.71
C ASP A 40 -2.50 -6.27 -13.54
N PRO A 41 -1.52 -6.02 -14.44
CA PRO A 41 -0.68 -4.82 -14.36
C PRO A 41 -1.47 -3.54 -14.67
N ALA A 42 -2.60 -3.61 -15.38
CA ALA A 42 -3.44 -2.44 -15.62
C ALA A 42 -4.08 -1.96 -14.33
N ASP A 43 -4.60 -2.87 -13.52
CA ASP A 43 -5.14 -2.54 -12.21
C ASP A 43 -4.05 -2.03 -11.25
N MET A 44 -2.83 -2.57 -11.31
CA MET A 44 -1.69 -2.03 -10.55
C MET A 44 -1.35 -0.60 -10.95
N GLN A 45 -1.34 -0.29 -12.26
CA GLN A 45 -1.09 1.05 -12.76
C GLN A 45 -2.22 2.03 -12.40
N ARG A 46 -3.50 1.58 -12.46
CA ARG A 46 -4.65 2.39 -12.01
C ARG A 46 -4.55 2.69 -10.52
N ALA A 47 -4.19 1.69 -9.71
CA ALA A 47 -3.94 1.90 -8.29
C ALA A 47 -2.77 2.86 -8.07
N ALA A 48 -1.66 2.71 -8.80
CA ALA A 48 -0.53 3.64 -8.75
C ALA A 48 -0.97 5.08 -9.06
N ALA A 49 -1.80 5.25 -10.11
CA ALA A 49 -2.35 6.54 -10.48
C ALA A 49 -3.25 7.13 -9.38
N GLN A 50 -4.07 6.32 -8.70
CA GLN A 50 -4.88 6.77 -7.55
C GLN A 50 -4.01 7.18 -6.36
N TRP A 51 -2.95 6.44 -6.04
CA TRP A 51 -2.01 6.79 -4.96
C TRP A 51 -1.22 8.06 -5.26
N ASN A 52 -0.86 8.26 -6.53
CA ASN A 52 -0.14 9.43 -7.00
C ASN A 52 -1.07 10.59 -7.37
N ASP A 53 -2.38 10.38 -7.39
CA ASP A 53 -3.34 11.44 -7.69
C ASP A 53 -3.24 12.49 -6.58
N LYS A 54 -2.96 13.71 -7.01
CA LYS A 54 -2.87 14.89 -6.15
C LYS A 54 -4.18 15.66 -6.13
N SER A 55 -5.17 15.24 -6.92
CA SER A 55 -6.46 15.89 -6.91
C SER A 55 -7.05 15.87 -5.50
N PRO A 56 -7.57 17.00 -5.00
CA PRO A 56 -8.32 17.00 -3.77
C PRO A 56 -9.50 16.04 -3.94
N VAL A 57 -9.56 14.98 -3.13
CA VAL A 57 -10.85 14.34 -2.86
C VAL A 57 -11.79 15.46 -2.43
N ASP A 58 -13.05 15.45 -2.90
CA ASP A 58 -14.08 16.44 -2.56
C ASP A 58 -14.28 16.54 -1.02
N ILE A 59 -13.38 17.24 -0.33
CA ILE A 59 -13.38 17.46 1.11
C ILE A 59 -14.10 18.79 1.43
N GLY A 60 -14.55 19.52 0.40
CA GLY A 60 -15.41 20.68 0.56
C GLY A 60 -16.88 20.27 0.61
N PRO A 61 -17.72 20.85 1.48
CA PRO A 61 -19.16 20.79 1.24
C PRO A 61 -19.41 21.34 -0.16
N ALA A 62 -20.24 20.65 -0.95
CA ALA A 62 -20.80 21.23 -2.17
C ALA A 62 -21.27 22.67 -1.84
N PRO A 63 -21.13 23.65 -2.73
CA PRO A 63 -21.59 25.02 -2.50
C PRO A 63 -23.12 25.06 -2.46
N THR A 64 -23.71 24.45 -1.45
CA THR A 64 -25.11 24.58 -1.06
C THR A 64 -25.12 25.59 0.08
N THR A 65 -25.28 26.85 -0.31
CA THR A 65 -26.16 27.81 0.36
C THR A 65 -26.12 27.82 1.90
N PHE A 66 -24.93 27.92 2.51
CA PHE A 66 -24.84 28.27 3.92
C PHE A 66 -25.05 29.78 4.09
N THR A 67 -26.22 30.16 4.58
CA THR A 67 -26.51 31.53 5.04
C THR A 67 -25.71 31.81 6.31
N ALA A 68 -24.66 32.62 6.18
CA ALA A 68 -23.73 32.95 7.25
C ALA A 68 -24.39 33.82 8.34
N SER A 69 -24.33 33.38 9.60
CA SER A 69 -24.41 34.25 10.77
C SER A 69 -23.01 34.77 11.11
N SER A 70 -22.71 36.00 10.67
CA SER A 70 -21.76 37.01 11.20
C SER A 70 -20.34 36.66 11.68
N ALA A 71 -19.84 35.43 11.57
CA ALA A 71 -18.39 35.20 11.62
C ALA A 71 -17.80 35.59 10.25
N GLN A 72 -16.80 36.48 10.22
CA GLN A 72 -16.07 36.87 9.01
C GLN A 72 -15.57 35.62 8.28
N PHE A 73 -16.31 35.22 7.26
CA PHE A 73 -15.95 34.10 6.41
C PHE A 73 -14.78 34.54 5.55
N HIS A 74 -13.58 34.04 5.85
CA HIS A 74 -12.49 34.10 4.89
C HIS A 74 -12.78 33.03 3.83
N PRO A 75 -12.93 33.41 2.55
CA PRO A 75 -13.15 32.42 1.50
C PRO A 75 -11.97 31.42 1.50
N PRO A 76 -12.25 30.11 1.35
CA PRO A 76 -11.18 29.13 1.20
C PRO A 76 -10.30 29.57 0.03
N MET A 77 -8.98 29.52 0.19
CA MET A 77 -8.09 29.82 -0.93
C MET A 77 -8.42 28.87 -2.07
N ALA A 78 -8.42 29.39 -3.30
CA ALA A 78 -8.50 28.54 -4.48
C ALA A 78 -7.44 27.44 -4.32
N ALA A 79 -7.85 26.18 -4.46
CA ALA A 79 -6.97 25.04 -4.23
C ALA A 79 -5.69 25.26 -5.06
N PRO A 80 -4.52 25.45 -4.42
CA PRO A 80 -3.27 25.55 -5.13
C PRO A 80 -3.06 24.24 -5.90
N SER A 81 -2.24 24.25 -6.94
CA SER A 81 -1.93 23.08 -7.78
C SER A 81 -1.13 21.97 -7.05
N GLY A 82 -1.22 21.89 -5.73
CA GLY A 82 -0.59 20.90 -4.86
C GLY A 82 -1.56 19.78 -4.48
N GLY A 83 -1.03 18.71 -3.87
CA GLY A 83 -1.84 17.63 -3.33
C GLY A 83 -2.83 18.11 -2.26
N ASP A 84 -3.88 17.32 -2.01
CA ASP A 84 -4.73 17.42 -0.81
C ASP A 84 -3.92 17.60 0.50
N ILE A 85 -2.83 16.83 0.67
CA ILE A 85 -1.95 16.95 1.85
C ILE A 85 -1.20 18.28 1.83
N ASP A 86 -0.66 18.72 0.69
CA ASP A 86 0.00 20.02 0.56
C ASP A 86 -0.96 21.16 0.90
N TYR A 87 -2.20 21.07 0.42
CA TYR A 87 -3.25 22.05 0.72
C TYR A 87 -3.54 22.10 2.22
N LEU A 88 -3.73 20.94 2.86
CA LEU A 88 -3.96 20.87 4.30
C LEU A 88 -2.79 21.48 5.08
N ARG A 89 -1.55 21.17 4.72
CA ARG A 89 -0.35 21.74 5.34
C ARG A 89 -0.29 23.26 5.19
N GLN A 90 -0.57 23.77 4.00
CA GLN A 90 -0.60 25.21 3.73
C GLN A 90 -1.70 25.92 4.53
N GLU A 91 -2.90 25.35 4.59
CA GLU A 91 -4.03 25.95 5.28
C GLU A 91 -3.86 25.89 6.80
N LEU A 92 -3.39 24.76 7.33
CA LEU A 92 -3.01 24.62 8.73
C LEU A 92 -1.88 25.59 9.10
N GLY A 93 -0.85 25.73 8.27
CA GLY A 93 0.25 26.68 8.48
C GLY A 93 -0.17 28.14 8.36
N ARG A 94 -1.19 28.44 7.54
CA ARG A 94 -1.82 29.76 7.47
C ARG A 94 -2.60 30.04 8.76
N LEU A 95 -3.43 29.10 9.21
CA LEU A 95 -4.19 29.21 10.45
C LEU A 95 -3.27 29.42 11.66
N ALA A 96 -2.24 28.58 11.82
CA ALA A 96 -1.26 28.69 12.90
C ALA A 96 -0.55 30.07 12.94
N ARG A 97 -0.19 30.60 11.76
CA ARG A 97 0.39 31.96 11.66
C ARG A 97 -0.61 33.05 11.95
N THR A 98 -1.85 32.93 11.47
CA THR A 98 -2.91 33.93 11.67
C THR A 98 -3.19 34.12 13.16
N VAL A 99 -3.24 33.03 13.94
CA VAL A 99 -3.42 33.13 15.39
C VAL A 99 -2.23 33.82 16.08
N GLY A 100 -1.00 33.59 15.62
CA GLY A 100 0.19 34.25 16.17
C GLY A 100 0.34 35.73 15.80
N VAL A 101 -0.09 36.12 14.58
CA VAL A 101 0.06 37.50 14.06
C VAL A 101 -0.76 38.50 14.88
N ASN A 102 -1.92 38.11 15.39
CA ASN A 102 -2.76 39.01 16.19
C ASN A 102 -2.15 39.37 17.55
N LYS A 103 -1.04 38.72 17.96
CA LYS A 103 -0.40 38.86 19.29
C LYS A 103 -1.34 38.57 20.48
N GLU A 104 -2.55 38.10 20.23
CA GLU A 104 -3.55 37.73 21.24
C GLU A 104 -3.16 36.43 21.94
N TRP A 105 -2.42 35.55 21.27
CA TRP A 105 -1.90 34.32 21.84
C TRP A 105 -0.37 34.30 21.81
N VAL A 106 0.25 34.40 22.98
CA VAL A 106 1.71 34.42 23.18
C VAL A 106 2.10 33.59 24.40
N GLY A 107 3.38 33.24 24.50
CA GLY A 107 3.96 32.53 25.65
C GLY A 107 4.05 31.02 25.47
N ALA A 108 4.32 30.30 26.57
CA ALA A 108 4.69 28.88 26.54
C ALA A 108 3.62 27.96 25.91
N SER A 109 2.34 28.31 25.99
CA SER A 109 1.25 27.54 25.37
C SER A 109 1.25 27.67 23.84
N TYR A 110 1.53 28.86 23.31
CA TYR A 110 1.71 29.08 21.88
C TYR A 110 2.95 28.32 21.38
N ASP A 111 4.06 28.36 22.12
CA ASP A 111 5.28 27.64 21.75
C ASP A 111 5.06 26.12 21.70
N MET A 112 4.33 25.55 22.67
CA MET A 112 3.96 24.13 22.68
C MET A 112 3.01 23.77 21.54
N PHE A 113 2.05 24.63 21.23
CA PHE A 113 1.18 24.46 20.07
C PHE A 113 1.99 24.46 18.78
N MET A 114 2.86 25.45 18.57
CA MET A 114 3.70 25.56 17.38
C MET A 114 4.66 24.37 17.25
N LYS A 115 5.17 23.84 18.37
CA LYS A 115 5.97 22.61 18.37
C LYS A 115 5.16 21.40 17.91
N THR A 116 3.98 21.18 18.48
CA THR A 116 3.08 20.08 18.10
C THR A 116 2.61 20.22 16.64
N PHE A 117 2.31 21.44 16.23
CA PHE A 117 1.97 21.78 14.85
C PHE A 117 3.08 21.39 13.88
N LYS A 118 4.34 21.73 14.21
CA LYS A 118 5.49 21.39 13.37
C LYS A 118 5.68 19.87 13.26
N GLU A 119 5.58 19.15 14.37
CA GLU A 119 5.63 17.68 14.37
C GLU A 119 4.53 17.08 13.47
N PHE A 120 3.31 17.62 13.55
CA PHE A 120 2.22 17.19 12.69
C PHE A 120 2.47 17.51 11.20
N ASP A 121 3.01 18.69 10.88
CA ASP A 121 3.41 19.05 9.51
C ASP A 121 4.48 18.11 8.95
N ASP A 122 5.49 17.77 9.77
CA ASP A 122 6.54 16.81 9.41
C ASP A 122 5.96 15.40 9.16
N GLN A 123 4.96 14.98 9.95
CA GLN A 123 4.24 13.72 9.74
C GLN A 123 3.39 13.72 8.46
N LEU A 124 2.73 14.83 8.13
CA LEU A 124 1.99 14.98 6.87
C LEU A 124 2.94 14.91 5.66
N LEU A 125 4.11 15.55 5.74
CA LEU A 125 5.14 15.43 4.69
C LEU A 125 5.65 13.99 4.56
N LEU A 126 5.87 13.30 5.68
CA LEU A 126 6.26 11.89 5.67
C LEU A 126 5.17 11.02 5.05
N LEU A 127 3.90 11.28 5.35
CA LEU A 127 2.76 10.59 4.77
C LEU A 127 2.70 10.80 3.25
N GLU A 128 2.88 12.03 2.77
CA GLU A 128 2.91 12.33 1.33
C GLU A 128 4.05 11.58 0.63
N ASN A 129 5.25 11.62 1.20
CA ASN A 129 6.40 10.90 0.65
C ASN A 129 6.17 9.38 0.61
N ARG A 130 5.52 8.82 1.63
CA ARG A 130 5.13 7.40 1.66
C ARG A 130 4.04 7.10 0.64
N ARG A 131 3.04 7.97 0.50
CA ARG A 131 1.96 7.85 -0.49
C ARG A 131 2.53 7.74 -1.91
N LYS A 132 3.44 8.66 -2.24
CA LYS A 132 4.18 8.65 -3.50
C LYS A 132 5.02 7.37 -3.66
N GLY A 133 5.75 6.98 -2.61
CA GLY A 133 6.55 5.75 -2.64
C GLY A 133 5.72 4.48 -2.91
N VAL A 134 4.49 4.40 -2.40
CA VAL A 134 3.55 3.30 -2.71
C VAL A 134 3.11 3.37 -4.16
N GLY A 135 2.75 4.56 -4.65
CA GLY A 135 2.39 4.76 -6.07
C GLY A 135 3.51 4.34 -7.02
N ASP A 136 4.73 4.82 -6.78
CA ASP A 136 5.93 4.49 -7.58
C ASP A 136 6.25 2.97 -7.51
N SER A 137 6.05 2.33 -6.35
CA SER A 137 6.22 0.88 -6.21
C SER A 137 5.18 0.07 -6.99
N LEU A 138 3.92 0.55 -7.04
CA LEU A 138 2.86 -0.10 -7.81
C LEU A 138 3.10 0.05 -9.32
N ASP A 139 3.58 1.21 -9.76
CA ASP A 139 3.93 1.44 -11.17
C ASP A 139 5.11 0.56 -11.61
N SER A 140 6.15 0.46 -10.78
CA SER A 140 7.27 -0.46 -11.03
C SER A 140 6.83 -1.93 -11.03
N ALA A 141 5.89 -2.32 -10.15
CA ALA A 141 5.31 -3.65 -10.18
C ALA A 141 4.55 -3.91 -11.50
N ALA A 142 3.73 -2.96 -11.95
CA ALA A 142 3.01 -3.05 -13.21
C ALA A 142 3.98 -3.28 -14.39
N GLU A 143 5.08 -2.54 -14.45
CA GLU A 143 6.12 -2.71 -15.49
C GLU A 143 6.78 -4.11 -15.43
N ILE A 144 7.10 -4.61 -14.24
CA ILE A 144 7.68 -5.95 -14.08
C ILE A 144 6.71 -7.03 -14.55
N TYR A 145 5.42 -6.91 -14.21
CA TYR A 145 4.39 -7.86 -14.66
C TYR A 145 4.08 -7.74 -16.15
N HIS A 146 4.19 -6.56 -16.75
CA HIS A 146 4.14 -6.42 -18.21
C HIS A 146 5.22 -7.26 -18.90
N TRP A 147 6.48 -7.12 -18.47
CA TRP A 147 7.58 -7.93 -19.00
C TRP A 147 7.39 -9.42 -18.70
N GLY A 148 6.85 -9.75 -17.52
CA GLY A 148 6.45 -11.11 -17.18
C GLY A 148 5.45 -11.71 -18.17
N ALA A 149 4.44 -10.94 -18.59
CA ALA A 149 3.43 -11.37 -19.57
C ALA A 149 4.07 -11.69 -20.93
N VAL A 150 4.97 -10.82 -21.40
CA VAL A 150 5.71 -11.01 -22.66
C VAL A 150 6.57 -12.28 -22.60
N ILE A 151 7.27 -12.51 -21.50
CA ILE A 151 8.06 -13.73 -21.29
C ILE A 151 7.16 -14.97 -21.29
N CYS A 152 6.05 -14.93 -20.54
CA CYS A 152 5.06 -16.02 -20.51
C CYS A 152 4.53 -16.35 -21.90
N MET A 153 4.18 -15.33 -22.70
CA MET A 153 3.74 -15.52 -24.09
C MET A 153 4.82 -16.17 -24.96
N SER A 154 6.09 -15.76 -24.82
CA SER A 154 7.20 -16.36 -25.58
C SER A 154 7.41 -17.84 -25.24
N ILE A 155 7.28 -18.20 -23.96
CA ILE A 155 7.37 -19.57 -23.48
C ILE A 155 6.20 -20.39 -24.01
N ALA A 156 4.97 -19.89 -23.91
CA ALA A 156 3.79 -20.56 -24.42
C ALA A 156 3.86 -20.82 -25.93
N GLY A 157 4.32 -19.84 -26.71
CA GLY A 157 4.55 -19.99 -28.15
C GLY A 157 5.57 -21.09 -28.45
N THR A 158 6.67 -21.13 -27.70
CA THR A 158 7.70 -22.18 -27.82
C THR A 158 7.14 -23.56 -27.50
N LEU A 159 6.36 -23.70 -26.42
CA LEU A 159 5.72 -24.97 -26.05
C LEU A 159 4.73 -25.44 -27.11
N MET A 160 3.92 -24.54 -27.65
CA MET A 160 2.99 -24.87 -28.75
C MET A 160 3.73 -25.30 -30.01
N ALA A 161 4.83 -24.64 -30.37
CA ALA A 161 5.66 -25.03 -31.51
C ALA A 161 6.26 -26.43 -31.32
N LEU A 162 6.76 -26.75 -30.12
CA LEU A 162 7.27 -28.08 -29.79
C LEU A 162 6.16 -29.14 -29.81
N ALA A 163 4.96 -28.82 -29.34
CA ALA A 163 3.82 -29.73 -29.35
C ALA A 163 3.40 -30.06 -30.79
N ALA A 164 3.35 -29.07 -31.67
CA ALA A 164 3.10 -29.25 -33.09
C ALA A 164 4.21 -30.09 -33.74
N PHE A 165 5.48 -29.82 -33.44
CA PHE A 165 6.63 -30.58 -33.95
C PHE A 165 6.58 -32.05 -33.55
N VAL A 166 6.35 -32.36 -32.26
CA VAL A 166 6.23 -33.75 -31.78
C VAL A 166 5.02 -34.44 -32.42
N THR A 167 3.90 -33.74 -32.57
CA THR A 167 2.70 -34.28 -33.21
C THR A 167 2.96 -34.63 -34.67
N ALA A 168 3.64 -33.77 -35.43
CA ALA A 168 4.04 -34.05 -36.80
C ALA A 168 5.03 -35.22 -36.90
N ALA A 169 6.02 -35.27 -36.00
CA ALA A 169 7.02 -36.33 -35.97
C ALA A 169 6.42 -37.72 -35.68
N ARG A 170 5.31 -37.80 -34.95
CA ARG A 170 4.61 -39.07 -34.70
C ARG A 170 4.07 -39.74 -35.96
N PHE A 171 3.86 -39.01 -37.04
CA PHE A 171 3.48 -39.58 -38.34
C PHE A 171 4.66 -40.21 -39.09
N ILE A 172 5.90 -40.00 -38.63
CA ILE A 172 7.12 -40.53 -39.25
C ILE A 172 7.89 -41.32 -38.16
N PRO A 173 7.62 -42.64 -38.01
CA PRO A 173 8.13 -43.43 -36.89
C PRO A 173 9.65 -43.36 -36.63
N PRO A 174 10.52 -43.32 -37.67
CA PRO A 174 11.97 -43.24 -37.46
C PRO A 174 12.45 -42.00 -36.71
N ILE A 175 11.72 -40.87 -36.76
CA ILE A 175 12.14 -39.61 -36.15
C ILE A 175 11.40 -39.29 -34.84
N ALA A 176 10.33 -40.03 -34.51
CA ALA A 176 9.45 -39.73 -33.39
C ALA A 176 10.20 -39.69 -32.04
N VAL A 177 11.09 -40.66 -31.78
CA VAL A 177 11.87 -40.73 -30.54
C VAL A 177 12.87 -39.57 -30.44
N GLY A 178 13.51 -39.20 -31.55
CA GLY A 178 14.43 -38.06 -31.61
C GLY A 178 13.71 -36.72 -31.38
N ALA A 179 12.49 -36.58 -31.89
CA ALA A 179 11.68 -35.39 -31.68
C ALA A 179 11.25 -35.25 -30.21
N GLU A 180 10.79 -36.33 -29.57
CA GLU A 180 10.37 -36.31 -28.17
C GLU A 180 11.53 -36.01 -27.21
N THR A 181 12.71 -36.60 -27.44
CA THR A 181 13.91 -36.33 -26.63
C THR A 181 14.37 -34.87 -26.75
N THR A 182 14.34 -34.32 -27.97
CA THR A 182 14.67 -32.91 -28.22
C THR A 182 13.69 -31.99 -27.50
N ALA A 183 12.38 -32.21 -27.66
CA ALA A 183 11.35 -31.43 -26.99
C ALA A 183 11.47 -31.50 -25.46
N MET A 184 11.72 -32.68 -24.89
CA MET A 184 11.93 -32.86 -23.45
C MET A 184 13.12 -32.04 -22.94
N SER A 185 14.24 -32.04 -23.67
CA SER A 185 15.43 -31.28 -23.29
C SER A 185 15.18 -29.76 -23.25
N ILE A 186 14.42 -29.24 -24.21
CA ILE A 186 14.07 -27.82 -24.29
C ILE A 186 13.10 -27.46 -23.16
N VAL A 187 12.06 -28.27 -22.95
CA VAL A 187 11.08 -28.06 -21.87
C VAL A 187 11.77 -28.11 -20.49
N ALA A 188 12.73 -29.02 -20.29
CA ALA A 188 13.50 -29.07 -19.05
C ALA A 188 14.28 -27.76 -18.79
N ARG A 189 14.91 -27.17 -19.83
CA ARG A 189 15.63 -25.89 -19.71
C ARG A 189 14.69 -24.73 -19.39
N ILE A 190 13.54 -24.66 -20.07
CA ILE A 190 12.50 -23.67 -19.77
C ILE A 190 12.02 -23.82 -18.31
N GLY A 191 11.80 -25.06 -17.86
CA GLY A 191 11.40 -25.35 -16.48
C GLY A 191 12.42 -24.89 -15.44
N LEU A 192 13.73 -25.06 -15.69
CA LEU A 192 14.78 -24.55 -14.82
C LEU A 192 14.78 -23.01 -14.74
N PHE A 193 14.64 -22.35 -15.90
CA PHE A 193 14.53 -20.90 -15.96
C PHE A 193 13.32 -20.38 -15.16
N LEU A 194 12.13 -20.95 -15.37
CA LEU A 194 10.93 -20.55 -14.64
C LEU A 194 11.03 -20.82 -13.14
N ARG A 195 11.65 -21.92 -12.73
CA ARG A 195 11.92 -22.18 -11.30
C ARG A 195 12.81 -21.09 -10.69
N GLN A 196 13.82 -20.63 -11.41
CA GLN A 196 14.69 -19.56 -10.93
C GLN A 196 13.92 -18.24 -10.78
N VAL A 197 13.12 -17.87 -11.77
CA VAL A 197 12.24 -16.69 -11.73
C VAL A 197 11.26 -16.78 -10.56
N LEU A 198 10.55 -17.90 -10.41
CA LEU A 198 9.59 -18.11 -9.35
C LEU A 198 10.25 -18.10 -7.96
N SER A 199 11.43 -18.70 -7.82
CA SER A 199 12.17 -18.68 -6.54
C SER A 199 12.58 -17.26 -6.14
N THR A 200 12.88 -16.41 -7.12
CA THR A 200 13.24 -15.01 -6.88
C THR A 200 12.00 -14.21 -6.48
N HIS A 201 10.88 -14.38 -7.18
CA HIS A 201 9.60 -13.78 -6.81
C HIS A 201 9.14 -14.21 -5.41
N MET A 202 9.19 -15.50 -5.09
CA MET A 202 8.80 -16.00 -3.78
C MET A 202 9.66 -15.41 -2.66
N LYS A 203 10.98 -15.23 -2.86
CA LYS A 203 11.83 -14.56 -1.88
C LYS A 203 11.42 -13.10 -1.64
N VAL A 204 11.03 -12.38 -2.69
CA VAL A 204 10.53 -11.00 -2.56
C VAL A 204 9.20 -10.98 -1.80
N ILE A 205 8.25 -11.82 -2.19
CA ILE A 205 6.95 -11.95 -1.52
C ILE A 205 7.16 -12.23 -0.03
N TRP A 206 7.98 -13.21 0.32
CA TRP A 206 8.26 -13.55 1.73
C TRP A 206 8.85 -12.38 2.53
N LYS A 207 9.75 -11.59 1.94
CA LYS A 207 10.29 -10.39 2.58
C LYS A 207 9.20 -9.34 2.84
N VAL A 208 8.37 -9.06 1.83
CA VAL A 208 7.27 -8.10 1.94
C VAL A 208 6.25 -8.56 2.99
N THR A 209 5.83 -9.82 2.93
CA THR A 209 4.93 -10.42 3.93
C THR A 209 5.52 -10.33 5.34
N GLY A 210 6.82 -10.58 5.50
CA GLY A 210 7.50 -10.43 6.79
C GLY A 210 7.46 -9.01 7.33
N ILE A 211 7.67 -8.00 6.48
CA ILE A 211 7.58 -6.58 6.86
C ILE A 211 6.15 -6.25 7.29
N VAL A 212 5.15 -6.62 6.49
CA VAL A 212 3.73 -6.35 6.79
C VAL A 212 3.30 -7.02 8.08
N ALA A 213 3.69 -8.28 8.30
CA ALA A 213 3.41 -8.99 9.54
C ALA A 213 4.07 -8.31 10.74
N GLY A 214 5.32 -7.84 10.61
CA GLY A 214 6.02 -7.08 11.64
C GLY A 214 5.31 -5.77 11.98
N VAL A 215 4.84 -5.03 10.97
CA VAL A 215 4.04 -3.80 11.17
C VAL A 215 2.72 -4.12 11.86
N ALA A 216 2.03 -5.19 11.47
CA ALA A 216 0.78 -5.60 12.11
C ALA A 216 0.97 -5.98 13.58
N VAL A 217 2.07 -6.67 13.92
CA VAL A 217 2.41 -6.99 15.31
C VAL A 217 2.72 -5.73 16.11
N LEU A 218 3.54 -4.81 15.57
CA LEU A 218 3.85 -3.54 16.23
C LEU A 218 2.60 -2.67 16.41
N TYR A 219 1.71 -2.65 15.42
CA TYR A 219 0.43 -1.94 15.52
C TYR A 219 -0.45 -2.56 16.61
N ASN A 220 -0.54 -3.89 16.66
CA ASN A 220 -1.29 -4.58 17.72
C ASN A 220 -0.68 -4.30 19.10
N GLN A 221 0.66 -4.33 19.22
CA GLN A 221 1.35 -3.99 20.45
C GLN A 221 1.16 -2.52 20.85
N GLN A 222 1.19 -1.58 19.90
CA GLN A 222 0.87 -0.18 20.17
C GLN A 222 -0.57 -0.02 20.65
N SER A 223 -1.52 -0.70 20.00
CA SER A 223 -2.93 -0.70 20.41
C SER A 223 -3.14 -1.28 21.81
N GLN A 224 -2.34 -2.28 22.20
CA GLN A 224 -2.34 -2.88 23.53
C GLN A 224 -1.58 -2.07 24.58
N SER A 225 -0.54 -1.32 24.18
CA SER A 225 0.23 -0.38 25.02
C SER A 225 -0.50 0.95 25.29
N LEU A 226 -1.72 1.07 24.75
CA LEU A 226 -2.73 2.01 25.19
C LEU A 226 -3.83 1.30 26.02
N PRO A 227 -3.50 0.45 27.03
CA PRO A 227 -4.52 -0.22 27.83
C PRO A 227 -5.12 0.86 28.76
N GLY A 228 -6.30 1.36 28.40
CA GLY A 228 -6.94 2.47 29.10
C GLY A 228 -7.49 3.57 28.20
N MET A 229 -7.06 3.65 26.93
CA MET A 229 -7.84 4.38 25.94
C MET A 229 -9.00 3.50 25.44
N LYS A 230 -9.96 3.23 26.34
CA LYS A 230 -11.33 2.97 25.88
C LYS A 230 -11.65 4.11 24.92
N ALA A 231 -12.15 3.80 23.71
CA ALA A 231 -12.84 4.81 22.92
C ALA A 231 -13.78 5.50 23.89
N MET A 232 -13.51 6.78 24.22
CA MET A 232 -14.31 7.47 25.22
C MET A 232 -15.74 7.36 24.71
N LYS A 233 -16.57 6.57 25.40
CA LYS A 233 -18.03 6.69 25.28
C LYS A 233 -18.23 8.19 25.47
N GLY A 234 -18.81 8.86 24.46
CA GLY A 234 -18.84 10.31 24.34
C GLY A 234 -19.51 11.03 25.51
N GLU A 235 -18.93 10.95 26.69
CA GLU A 235 -18.90 12.04 27.63
C GLU A 235 -17.91 13.02 27.02
N THR A 236 -18.47 14.13 26.57
CA THR A 236 -17.76 15.33 26.12
C THR A 236 -16.47 15.49 26.91
N PRO A 237 -15.29 15.60 26.26
CA PRO A 237 -14.05 15.82 26.99
C PRO A 237 -14.24 17.06 27.87
N GLU A 238 -14.16 16.91 29.19
CA GLU A 238 -14.06 18.05 30.09
C GLU A 238 -12.66 18.67 29.89
N PHE A 239 -12.54 19.52 28.87
CA PHE A 239 -11.36 20.35 28.62
C PHE A 239 -11.11 21.38 29.74
N THR A 240 -11.96 21.40 30.77
CA THR A 240 -11.87 22.27 31.95
C THR A 240 -10.88 21.80 33.00
N GLN A 241 -10.42 20.53 33.01
CA GLN A 241 -9.58 19.98 34.09
C GLN A 241 -8.12 19.70 33.74
N ALA A 242 -7.73 19.67 32.45
CA ALA A 242 -6.39 19.20 32.04
C ALA A 242 -5.26 20.23 32.18
N LEU A 243 -5.59 21.50 32.35
CA LEU A 243 -4.62 22.60 32.37
C LEU A 243 -4.98 23.55 33.50
N SER A 244 -4.18 23.56 34.57
CA SER A 244 -4.30 24.60 35.59
C SER A 244 -3.49 25.79 35.12
N TYR A 245 -4.12 26.96 35.15
CA TYR A 245 -3.43 28.22 34.88
C TYR A 245 -2.50 28.49 36.05
N GLU A 246 -1.19 28.48 35.80
CA GLU A 246 -0.19 28.77 36.81
C GLU A 246 0.12 30.28 36.79
N PRO A 247 -0.33 31.06 37.80
CA PRO A 247 -0.29 32.53 37.73
C PRO A 247 1.13 33.10 37.70
N ALA A 248 2.10 32.34 38.21
CA ALA A 248 3.51 32.76 38.30
C ALA A 248 4.24 32.68 36.95
N SER A 249 3.88 31.73 36.09
CA SER A 249 4.47 31.56 34.76
C SER A 249 3.65 32.18 33.64
N GLY A 250 2.38 32.52 33.92
CA GLY A 250 1.41 32.90 32.87
C GLY A 250 1.11 31.75 31.91
N GLY A 251 1.53 30.52 32.26
CA GLY A 251 1.45 29.33 31.44
C GLY A 251 0.36 28.39 31.93
N LEU A 252 -0.09 27.52 31.02
CA LEU A 252 -0.92 26.38 31.35
C LEU A 252 0.04 25.23 31.70
N ALA A 253 0.10 24.87 32.99
CA ALA A 253 0.85 23.71 33.42
C ALA A 253 -0.02 22.46 33.25
N PRO A 254 0.52 21.35 32.71
CA PRO A 254 -0.22 20.09 32.70
C PRO A 254 -0.50 19.68 34.14
N VAL A 255 -1.77 19.57 34.51
CA VAL A 255 -2.14 18.90 35.75
C VAL A 255 -1.87 17.43 35.52
N LEU A 256 -0.78 16.93 36.10
CA LEU A 256 -0.50 15.50 36.08
C LEU A 256 -1.73 14.78 36.65
N PRO A 257 -2.40 13.91 35.86
CA PRO A 257 -3.46 13.10 36.43
C PRO A 257 -2.86 12.35 37.61
N LYS A 258 -3.58 12.33 38.74
CA LYS A 258 -3.27 11.36 39.79
C LYS A 258 -3.45 10.00 39.15
N VAL A 259 -2.35 9.41 38.71
CA VAL A 259 -2.32 8.02 38.28
C VAL A 259 -2.68 7.24 39.54
N ASP A 260 -3.89 6.72 39.58
CA ASP A 260 -4.27 5.75 40.59
C ASP A 260 -3.27 4.60 40.45
N THR A 261 -2.40 4.41 41.43
CA THR A 261 -1.34 3.40 41.37
C THR A 261 -1.88 1.97 41.52
N ASP A 262 -3.20 1.83 41.63
CA ASP A 262 -3.93 0.58 41.76
C ASP A 262 -4.27 -0.05 40.40
N ILE A 263 -3.48 0.27 39.35
CA ILE A 263 -3.56 -0.46 38.08
C ILE A 263 -3.00 -1.86 38.33
N GLU A 264 -3.90 -2.84 38.49
CA GLU A 264 -3.55 -4.26 38.47
C GLU A 264 -2.65 -4.53 37.26
N GLN A 265 -1.43 -4.99 37.53
CA GLN A 265 -0.50 -5.35 36.46
C GLN A 265 -1.16 -6.43 35.60
N PRO A 266 -1.35 -6.21 34.28
CA PRO A 266 -1.88 -7.24 33.43
C PRO A 266 -0.90 -8.41 33.46
N SER A 267 -1.43 -9.60 33.79
CA SER A 267 -0.70 -10.86 33.74
C SER A 267 0.06 -10.98 32.41
N MET A 268 1.36 -11.25 32.47
CA MET A 268 2.18 -11.56 31.28
C MET A 268 1.74 -12.86 30.59
N PHE A 269 0.89 -13.66 31.24
CA PHE A 269 0.37 -14.90 30.69
C PHE A 269 -1.06 -14.69 30.21
N PRO A 270 -1.40 -15.21 29.01
CA PRO A 270 -2.78 -15.27 28.57
C PRO A 270 -3.60 -16.05 29.60
N ASP A 271 -4.74 -15.49 29.97
CA ASP A 271 -5.70 -16.12 30.87
C ASP A 271 -6.29 -17.34 30.15
N PHE A 272 -5.73 -18.51 30.43
CA PHE A 272 -6.26 -19.78 29.96
C PHE A 272 -7.41 -20.15 30.89
N GLY A 273 -8.58 -19.58 30.62
CA GLY A 273 -9.80 -19.91 31.33
C GLY A 273 -10.09 -21.41 31.28
N TRP A 274 -9.97 -22.05 32.44
CA TRP A 274 -10.57 -23.33 32.78
C TRP A 274 -11.44 -23.16 34.02
#